data_AF-A0A6A4L7P4-F1
#
_entry.id   AF-A0A6A4L7P4-F1
#
_cell.length_a   1.000
_cell.length_b   1.000
_cell.length_c   1.000
_cell.angle_alpha   90.00
_cell.angle_beta   90.00
_cell.angle_gamma   90.00
#
_symmetry.space_group_name_H-M   'P 1'
#
loop_
_entity.id
_entity.type
_entity.pdbx_description
1 polymer ?
#
loop_
_entity_poly.entity_id
_entity_poly.type
_entity_poly.pdbx_seq_one_letter_code
_entity_poly.pdbx_strand_id
1 'polypeptide(L)'
;MNHECAFSFLSILSPLRFAGYIVLESFSSPEEVNEMRKRMDQLLDEFDCSSSASIFSTKNQKHTTDDYFYDSAEKVSFFFEEKAFDDDGNLKQPKQLSINKVGHGM
;
A
#
# COMPACT_ATOMS: atom_id res chain seq x y z
N MET A 1 18.21 -28.18 22.55
CA MET A 1 18.01 -26.98 21.71
C MET A 1 19.22 -26.88 20.81
N ASN A 2 19.07 -27.17 19.52
CA ASN A 2 20.18 -27.49 18.62
C ASN A 2 21.02 -26.24 18.28
N HIS A 3 22.34 -26.40 18.20
CA HIS A 3 23.30 -25.32 17.93
C HIS A 3 23.01 -24.52 16.65
N GLU A 4 22.41 -25.14 15.63
CA GLU A 4 22.01 -24.45 14.39
C GLU A 4 20.88 -23.43 14.61
N CYS A 5 19.93 -23.71 15.51
CA CYS A 5 18.81 -22.81 15.78
C CYS A 5 19.27 -21.55 16.52
N ALA A 6 20.28 -21.67 17.39
CA ALA A 6 20.90 -20.54 18.07
C ALA A 6 21.73 -19.65 17.12
N PHE A 7 22.39 -20.25 16.12
CA PHE A 7 23.20 -19.52 15.14
C PHE A 7 22.33 -18.67 14.20
N SER A 8 21.17 -19.20 13.78
CA SER A 8 20.17 -18.48 12.99
C SER A 8 19.59 -17.26 13.72
N PHE A 9 19.33 -17.37 15.03
CA PHE A 9 18.73 -16.27 15.78
C PHE A 9 19.71 -15.10 16.03
N LEU A 10 20.99 -15.40 16.29
CA LEU A 10 22.03 -14.39 16.50
C LEU A 10 22.42 -13.66 15.21
N SER A 11 22.43 -14.36 14.06
CA SER A 11 22.72 -13.76 12.75
C SER A 11 21.63 -12.78 12.29
N ILE A 12 20.39 -12.94 12.77
CA ILE A 12 19.25 -12.04 12.49
C ILE A 12 19.25 -10.82 13.41
N LEU A 13 19.44 -11.04 14.71
CA LEU A 13 19.26 -9.98 15.70
C LEU A 13 20.40 -8.95 15.71
N SER A 14 21.62 -9.34 15.33
CA SER A 14 22.75 -8.40 15.31
C SER A 14 22.61 -7.33 14.21
N PRO A 15 22.31 -7.67 12.94
CA PRO A 15 22.00 -6.68 11.91
C PRO A 15 20.78 -5.82 12.26
N LEU A 16 19.68 -6.42 12.71
CA LEU A 16 18.47 -5.64 13.06
C LEU A 16 18.76 -4.56 14.10
N ARG A 17 19.53 -4.89 15.16
CA ARG A 17 19.89 -3.93 16.20
C ARG A 17 20.82 -2.82 15.74
N PHE A 18 21.73 -3.11 14.80
CA PHE A 18 22.74 -2.14 14.37
C PHE A 18 22.31 -1.34 13.13
N ALA A 19 21.69 -1.99 12.15
CA ALA A 19 21.25 -1.40 10.90
C ALA A 19 19.80 -0.90 10.94
N GLY A 20 18.98 -1.36 11.90
CA GLY A 20 17.56 -1.00 12.01
C GLY A 20 16.63 -1.76 11.06
N TYR A 21 17.16 -2.65 10.24
CA TYR A 21 16.40 -3.53 9.34
C TYR A 21 17.14 -4.86 9.12
N ILE A 22 16.44 -5.82 8.52
CA ILE A 22 17.03 -7.07 8.03
C ILE A 22 16.43 -7.44 6.68
N VAL A 23 17.25 -8.00 5.79
CA VAL A 23 16.78 -8.60 4.53
C VAL A 23 16.62 -10.10 4.74
N LEU A 24 15.37 -10.57 4.64
CA LEU A 24 15.04 -12.00 4.66
C LEU A 24 14.73 -12.44 3.25
N GLU A 25 15.71 -13.07 2.61
CA GLU A 25 15.55 -13.62 1.27
C GLU A 25 14.51 -14.75 1.27
N SER A 26 13.67 -14.79 0.23
CA SER A 26 12.64 -15.83 0.04
C SER A 26 11.67 -15.99 1.23
N PHE A 27 11.35 -14.90 1.94
CA PHE A 27 10.38 -14.93 3.04
C PHE A 27 8.98 -15.41 2.60
N SER A 28 8.53 -14.97 1.42
CA SER A 28 7.30 -15.42 0.79
C SER A 28 7.61 -16.24 -0.45
N SER A 29 6.82 -17.29 -0.67
CA SER A 29 6.89 -18.08 -1.89
C SER A 29 6.41 -17.28 -3.10
N PRO A 30 6.84 -17.65 -4.34
CA PRO A 30 6.32 -17.03 -5.56
C PRO A 30 4.80 -17.14 -5.71
N GLU A 31 4.20 -18.20 -5.18
CA GLU A 31 2.75 -18.41 -5.19
C GLU A 31 2.03 -17.40 -4.30
N GLU A 32 2.47 -17.22 -3.05
CA GLU A 32 1.90 -16.21 -2.14
C GLU A 32 2.01 -14.79 -2.72
N VAL A 33 3.14 -14.46 -3.36
CA VAL A 33 3.32 -13.16 -4.04
C VAL A 33 2.34 -13.00 -5.20
N ASN A 34 2.10 -14.06 -5.98
CA ASN A 34 1.16 -14.00 -7.09
C ASN A 34 -0.29 -13.88 -6.63
N GLU A 35 -0.69 -14.61 -5.58
CA GLU A 35 -2.04 -14.50 -5.01
C GLU A 35 -2.29 -13.10 -4.43
N MET A 36 -1.30 -12.51 -3.77
CA MET A 36 -1.38 -11.11 -3.30
C MET A 36 -1.59 -10.12 -4.46
N ARG A 37 -0.85 -10.27 -5.56
CA ARG A 37 -1.01 -9.43 -6.75
C ARG A 37 -2.38 -9.58 -7.38
N LYS A 38 -2.85 -10.82 -7.57
CA LYS A 38 -4.19 -11.09 -8.11
C LYS A 38 -5.28 -10.46 -7.25
N ARG A 39 -5.16 -10.52 -5.91
CA ARG A 39 -6.13 -9.88 -5.02
C ARG A 39 -6.10 -8.36 -5.16
N MET A 40 -4.93 -7.75 -5.32
CA MET A 40 -4.81 -6.32 -5.57
C MET A 40 -5.46 -5.93 -6.90
N ASP A 41 -5.27 -6.72 -7.96
CA ASP A 41 -5.91 -6.48 -9.26
C ASP A 41 -7.45 -6.50 -9.14
N GLN A 42 -8.00 -7.49 -8.44
CA GLN A 42 -9.45 -7.57 -8.17
C GLN A 42 -9.96 -6.35 -7.40
N LEU A 43 -9.25 -5.95 -6.34
CA LEU A 43 -9.60 -4.77 -5.55
C LEU A 43 -9.59 -3.49 -6.38
N LEU A 44 -8.61 -3.34 -7.28
CA LEU A 44 -8.55 -2.22 -8.21
C LEU A 44 -9.70 -2.26 -9.20
N ASP A 45 -10.06 -3.42 -9.74
CA ASP A 45 -11.17 -3.52 -10.69
C ASP A 45 -12.51 -3.20 -10.04
N GLU A 46 -12.74 -3.66 -8.81
CA GLU A 46 -13.95 -3.41 -8.02
C GLU A 46 -14.06 -1.96 -7.50
N PHE A 47 -12.93 -1.26 -7.37
CA PHE A 47 -12.90 0.10 -6.81
C PHE A 47 -13.45 1.16 -7.78
N ASP A 48 -14.54 1.83 -7.40
CA ASP A 48 -15.09 2.95 -8.18
C ASP A 48 -14.44 4.30 -7.79
N CYS A 49 -13.57 4.80 -8.67
CA CYS A 49 -12.88 6.07 -8.47
C CYS A 49 -13.76 7.31 -8.71
N SER A 50 -14.96 7.17 -9.29
CA SER A 50 -15.85 8.31 -9.55
C SER A 50 -16.38 8.94 -8.25
N SER A 51 -16.61 8.10 -7.23
CA SER A 51 -17.03 8.52 -5.89
C SER A 51 -15.92 9.24 -5.10
N SER A 52 -14.66 8.97 -5.42
CA SER A 52 -13.48 9.49 -4.73
C SER A 52 -12.75 10.61 -5.48
N ALA A 53 -13.07 10.85 -6.76
CA ALA A 53 -12.49 11.94 -7.54
C ALA A 53 -12.72 13.33 -6.88
N SER A 54 -13.83 13.50 -6.16
CA SER A 54 -14.11 14.72 -5.39
C SER A 54 -13.19 14.91 -4.17
N ILE A 55 -12.68 13.82 -3.59
CA ILE A 55 -11.75 13.82 -2.45
C ILE A 55 -10.39 14.36 -2.89
N PHE A 56 -9.94 13.97 -4.08
CA PHE A 56 -8.63 14.34 -4.65
C PHE A 56 -8.69 15.57 -5.57
N SER A 57 -9.83 16.26 -5.62
CA SER A 57 -10.04 17.49 -6.42
C SER A 57 -9.51 18.74 -5.71
N THR A 58 -9.28 19.82 -6.47
CA THR A 58 -8.65 21.08 -6.02
C THR A 58 -9.54 22.00 -5.15
N LYS A 59 -10.83 21.70 -4.96
CA LYS A 59 -11.75 22.52 -4.14
C LYS A 59 -12.05 21.85 -2.80
N ASN A 60 -11.69 22.50 -1.68
CA ASN A 60 -11.83 22.01 -0.29
C ASN A 60 -11.02 20.73 0.07
N GLN A 61 -9.95 20.45 -0.68
CA GLN A 61 -9.14 19.23 -0.61
C GLN A 61 -8.65 18.84 0.78
N LYS A 62 -8.19 19.81 1.59
CA LYS A 62 -7.44 19.49 2.83
C LYS A 62 -8.31 18.75 3.85
N HIS A 63 -9.52 19.26 4.13
CA HIS A 63 -10.40 18.65 5.12
C HIS A 63 -10.97 17.30 4.66
N THR A 64 -11.39 17.20 3.39
CA THR A 64 -11.95 15.95 2.84
C THR A 64 -10.91 14.85 2.70
N THR A 65 -9.67 15.21 2.34
CA THR A 65 -8.55 14.26 2.29
C THR A 65 -8.15 13.80 3.68
N ASP A 66 -8.13 14.71 4.67
CA ASP A 66 -7.81 14.38 6.06
C ASP A 66 -8.86 13.40 6.63
N ASP A 67 -10.16 13.67 6.45
CA ASP A 67 -11.23 12.78 6.90
C ASP A 67 -11.14 11.40 6.24
N TYR A 68 -10.94 11.35 4.91
CA TYR A 68 -10.75 10.09 4.19
C TYR A 68 -9.52 9.32 4.71
N PHE A 69 -8.44 10.03 5.02
CA PHE A 69 -7.23 9.43 5.57
C PHE A 69 -7.45 8.87 6.98
N TYR A 70 -8.12 9.60 7.87
CA TYR A 70 -8.42 9.11 9.21
C TYR A 70 -9.39 7.92 9.19
N ASP A 71 -10.45 7.99 8.38
CA ASP A 71 -11.40 6.90 8.19
C ASP A 71 -10.76 5.66 7.56
N SER A 72 -9.66 5.83 6.83
CA SER A 72 -8.96 4.71 6.20
C SER A 72 -8.39 3.71 7.19
N ALA A 73 -8.25 4.07 8.48
CA ALA A 73 -7.70 3.21 9.53
C ALA A 73 -8.47 1.91 9.77
N GLU A 74 -9.73 1.82 9.33
CA GLU A 74 -10.56 0.61 9.43
C GLU A 74 -11.11 0.17 8.05
N LYS A 75 -10.65 0.79 6.95
CA LYS A 75 -11.21 0.59 5.60
C LYS A 75 -10.12 0.31 4.58
N VAL A 76 -10.44 -0.52 3.58
CA VAL A 76 -9.62 -0.63 2.37
C VAL A 76 -9.83 0.64 1.53
N SER A 77 -8.88 1.56 1.62
CA SER A 77 -8.93 2.88 0.98
C SER A 77 -7.79 3.03 -0.03
N PHE A 78 -8.04 3.78 -1.09
CA PHE A 78 -7.15 3.89 -2.24
C PHE A 78 -6.62 5.32 -2.33
N PHE A 79 -5.30 5.46 -2.40
CA PHE A 79 -4.63 6.75 -2.43
C PHE A 79 -3.93 6.92 -3.76
N PHE A 80 -4.30 7.96 -4.50
CA PHE A 80 -3.73 8.26 -5.80
C PHE A 80 -2.33 8.89 -5.69
N GLU A 81 -1.56 8.76 -6.76
CA GLU A 81 -0.35 9.54 -6.98
C GLU A 81 -0.66 11.05 -7.00
N GLU A 82 0.25 11.87 -6.48
CA GLU A 82 0.08 13.34 -6.38
C GLU A 82 -0.28 13.99 -7.73
N LYS A 83 0.18 13.40 -8.83
CA LYS A 83 -0.01 13.90 -10.21
C LYS A 83 -0.86 12.98 -11.07
N ALA A 84 -1.71 12.15 -10.45
CA ALA A 84 -2.62 11.23 -11.14
C ALA A 84 -3.68 11.97 -11.97
N PHE A 85 -4.11 13.14 -11.50
CA PHE A 85 -5.17 13.94 -12.11
C PHE A 85 -4.62 15.12 -12.91
N ASP A 86 -5.35 15.53 -13.95
CA ASP A 86 -5.13 16.78 -14.68
C ASP A 86 -5.89 17.96 -14.05
N ASP A 87 -5.77 19.14 -14.68
CA ASP A 87 -6.40 20.37 -14.20
C ASP A 87 -7.94 20.32 -14.25
N ASP A 88 -8.50 19.42 -15.08
CA ASP A 88 -9.95 19.17 -15.19
C ASP A 88 -10.43 18.10 -14.20
N GLY A 89 -9.53 17.51 -13.42
CA GLY A 89 -9.83 16.47 -12.43
C GLY A 89 -9.97 15.06 -13.01
N ASN A 90 -9.51 14.82 -14.25
CA ASN A 90 -9.54 13.51 -14.89
C ASN A 90 -8.22 12.77 -14.68
N LEU A 91 -8.28 11.44 -14.66
CA LEU A 91 -7.07 10.62 -14.59
C LEU A 91 -6.26 10.74 -15.88
N LYS A 92 -4.96 11.00 -15.73
CA LYS A 92 -4.01 11.13 -16.86
C LYS A 92 -3.59 9.79 -17.45
N GLN A 93 -3.90 8.69 -16.78
CA GLN A 93 -3.54 7.32 -17.13
C GLN A 93 -4.53 6.34 -16.49
N PRO A 94 -4.49 5.03 -16.82
CA PRO A 94 -5.36 4.05 -16.20
C PRO A 94 -5.31 4.09 -14.67
N LYS A 95 -6.46 3.85 -14.02
CA LYS A 95 -6.61 3.84 -12.56
C LYS A 95 -5.59 2.94 -11.89
N GLN A 96 -5.35 1.76 -12.45
CA GLN A 96 -4.39 0.76 -11.96
C GLN A 96 -2.95 1.29 -11.91
N LEU A 97 -2.59 2.28 -12.73
CA LEU A 97 -1.28 2.92 -12.75
C LEU A 97 -1.23 4.22 -11.95
N SER A 98 -2.38 4.65 -11.41
CA SER A 98 -2.54 5.95 -10.76
C SER A 98 -2.61 5.84 -9.24
N ILE A 99 -2.64 4.63 -8.68
CA ILE A 99 -2.67 4.37 -7.24
C ILE A 99 -1.24 4.31 -6.70
N ASN A 100 -0.95 5.14 -5.69
CA ASN A 100 0.30 5.11 -4.95
C ASN A 100 0.31 4.00 -3.90
N LYS A 101 -0.80 3.86 -3.15
CA LYS A 101 -0.95 2.86 -2.09
C LYS A 101 -2.42 2.52 -1.83
N VAL A 102 -2.62 1.37 -1.19
CA VAL A 102 -3.92 0.92 -0.65
C VAL A 102 -3.75 0.56 0.82
N GLY A 103 -4.64 1.09 1.67
CA GLY A 103 -4.59 0.97 3.13
C GLY A 103 -5.77 1.72 3.78
N HIS A 104 -5.94 1.75 5.09
CA HIS A 104 -5.30 0.91 6.10
C HIS A 104 -6.40 0.16 6.86
N GLY A 105 -7.01 -0.85 6.25
CA GLY A 105 -7.95 -1.75 6.94
C GLY A 105 -7.23 -2.64 7.95
N MET A 106 -6.90 -2.06 9.12
CA MET A 106 -6.38 -2.78 10.29
C MET A 106 -7.50 -3.43 11.10
#